data_AF-A0A7S2YXP7-F1
#
_entry.id   AF-A0A7S2YXP7-F1
#
_cell.length_a   1.000
_cell.length_b   1.000
_cell.length_c   1.000
_cell.angle_alpha   90.00
_cell.angle_beta   90.00
_cell.angle_gamma   90.00
#
_symmetry.space_group_name_H-M   'P 1'
#
loop_
_entity.id
_entity.type
_entity.pdbx_description
1 polymer ?
#
loop_
_entity_poly.entity_id
_entity_poly.type
_entity_poly.pdbx_seq_one_letter_code
_entity_poly.pdbx_strand_id
1 'polypeptide(L)'
;ACAGGVGRVGNLAAEARRLTLSGAAGAARYPPKELFLRSVRLHHTAPHLYPMIFVKDHYSERLLFSSKMLSKDTGSKWKQLDAHCAEFVMPVPVRVEEDFKVLMKDKAGEYYLWLNTRFIEGQQVVLEARELDRYKYRHKSGLNWNLLVELNFATA
;
A
#
# COMPACT_ATOMS: atom_id res chain seq x y z
N ALA A 1 21.01 -60.70 -41.44
CA ALA A 1 20.68 -60.12 -42.76
C ALA A 1 19.44 -59.24 -42.62
N CYS A 2 19.35 -58.20 -43.46
CA CYS A 2 18.25 -57.23 -43.62
C CYS A 2 18.31 -56.05 -42.62
N ALA A 3 18.80 -54.87 -43.06
CA ALA A 3 18.05 -53.74 -43.67
C ALA A 3 17.40 -52.87 -42.59
N GLY A 4 17.44 -51.54 -42.54
CA GLY A 4 17.76 -50.46 -43.45
C GLY A 4 16.98 -49.22 -42.93
N GLY A 5 17.30 -48.01 -43.42
CA GLY A 5 16.28 -46.94 -43.49
C GLY A 5 16.29 -45.83 -42.43
N VAL A 6 16.93 -44.72 -42.84
CA VAL A 6 16.55 -43.31 -42.65
C VAL A 6 15.16 -43.05 -42.06
N GLY A 7 15.07 -42.27 -40.97
CA GLY A 7 13.82 -41.78 -40.40
C GLY A 7 13.97 -40.41 -39.72
N ARG A 8 13.54 -39.37 -40.44
CA ARG A 8 13.49 -37.95 -40.09
C ARG A 8 13.04 -37.65 -38.65
N VAL A 9 13.73 -36.67 -38.05
CA VAL A 9 13.25 -35.89 -36.90
C VAL A 9 11.92 -35.24 -37.29
N GLY A 10 10.83 -35.84 -36.83
CA GLY A 10 9.47 -35.36 -37.06
C GLY A 10 9.20 -34.09 -36.26
N ASN A 11 8.95 -33.00 -36.98
CA ASN A 11 7.94 -31.97 -36.72
C ASN A 11 7.50 -31.76 -35.26
N LEU A 12 8.16 -30.84 -34.57
CA LEU A 12 7.65 -30.13 -33.39
C LEU A 12 7.37 -28.64 -33.71
N ALA A 13 7.07 -28.34 -34.97
CA ALA A 13 6.77 -26.99 -35.46
C ALA A 13 5.27 -26.72 -35.68
N ALA A 14 4.39 -27.55 -35.12
CA ALA A 14 2.95 -27.51 -35.41
C ALA A 14 2.03 -27.23 -34.20
N GLU A 15 2.58 -26.78 -33.07
CA GLU A 15 1.76 -26.44 -31.88
C GLU A 15 2.11 -25.06 -31.30
N ALA A 16 2.35 -24.09 -32.17
CA ALA A 16 2.61 -22.69 -31.78
C ALA A 16 1.68 -21.69 -32.48
N ARG A 17 0.63 -22.15 -33.18
CA ARG A 17 -0.20 -21.28 -34.04
C ARG A 17 -1.67 -21.65 -34.02
N ARG A 18 -2.28 -21.61 -32.84
CA ARG A 18 -3.74 -21.40 -32.70
C ARG A 18 -4.05 -20.88 -31.31
N LEU A 19 -3.89 -19.57 -31.13
CA LEU A 19 -4.77 -18.70 -30.37
C LEU A 19 -4.34 -17.26 -30.72
N THR A 20 -4.86 -16.83 -31.87
CA THR A 20 -5.40 -15.49 -32.13
C THR A 20 -4.76 -14.28 -31.44
N LEU A 21 -4.20 -13.43 -32.30
CA LEU A 21 -4.25 -11.97 -32.18
C LEU A 21 -5.57 -11.47 -31.55
N SER A 22 -5.43 -10.80 -30.41
CA SER A 22 -6.36 -9.77 -29.93
C SER A 22 -5.56 -8.84 -29.02
N GLY A 23 -5.66 -7.54 -29.26
CA GLY A 23 -4.78 -6.52 -28.71
C GLY A 23 -4.81 -6.38 -27.18
N ALA A 24 -3.81 -5.63 -26.69
CA ALA A 24 -3.68 -5.10 -25.33
C ALA A 24 -3.31 -6.09 -24.22
N ALA A 25 -2.04 -6.52 -24.17
CA ALA A 25 -1.50 -7.28 -23.02
C ALA A 25 -0.24 -6.62 -22.40
N GLY A 26 -0.22 -5.30 -22.35
CA GLY A 26 0.84 -4.51 -21.68
C GLY A 26 0.49 -3.98 -20.29
N ALA A 27 -0.78 -4.07 -19.85
CA ALA A 27 -1.27 -3.34 -18.67
C ALA A 27 -1.94 -4.18 -17.57
N ALA A 28 -2.03 -5.51 -17.71
CA ALA A 28 -2.87 -6.34 -16.84
C ALA A 28 -2.10 -7.42 -16.06
N ARG A 29 -0.93 -7.11 -15.49
CA ARG A 29 -0.27 -8.05 -14.56
C ARG A 29 -0.88 -8.05 -13.16
N TYR A 30 -1.58 -6.99 -12.77
CA TYR A 30 -2.26 -6.88 -11.49
C TYR A 30 -3.57 -6.09 -11.67
N PRO A 31 -4.76 -6.73 -11.60
CA PRO A 31 -6.02 -6.00 -11.67
C PRO A 31 -6.13 -5.02 -10.48
N PRO A 32 -6.88 -3.91 -10.63
CA PRO A 32 -7.24 -3.07 -9.50
C PRO A 32 -7.80 -3.93 -8.37
N LYS A 33 -7.25 -3.76 -7.17
CA LYS A 33 -7.68 -4.53 -5.99
C LYS A 33 -8.36 -3.57 -5.03
N GLU A 34 -9.62 -3.83 -4.74
CA GLU A 34 -10.29 -3.13 -3.66
C GLU A 34 -9.73 -3.65 -2.33
N LEU A 35 -9.21 -2.74 -1.51
CA LEU A 35 -8.69 -3.04 -0.19
C LEU A 35 -9.39 -2.15 0.84
N PHE A 36 -9.54 -2.70 2.05
CA PHE A 36 -10.18 -1.99 3.14
C PHE A 36 -9.14 -1.67 4.21
N LEU A 37 -8.64 -0.44 4.24
CA LEU A 37 -7.66 -0.01 5.24
C LEU A 37 -8.33 -0.02 6.63
N ARG A 38 -7.81 -0.84 7.54
CA ARG A 38 -8.38 -1.09 8.87
C ARG A 38 -7.61 -0.34 9.96
N SER A 39 -6.28 -0.37 9.91
CA SER A 39 -5.47 0.40 10.84
C SER A 39 -4.18 0.91 10.22
N VAL A 40 -3.67 2.00 10.79
CA VAL A 40 -2.33 2.52 10.52
C VAL A 40 -1.56 2.50 11.82
N ARG A 41 -0.44 1.79 11.86
CA ARG A 41 0.42 1.70 13.03
C ARG A 41 1.77 2.36 12.75
N LEU A 42 2.21 3.17 13.68
CA LEU A 42 3.50 3.83 13.67
C LEU A 42 4.38 3.16 14.72
N HIS A 43 5.53 2.63 14.33
CA HIS A 43 6.52 2.07 15.24
C HIS A 43 7.72 3.00 15.37
N HIS A 44 8.38 2.95 16.52
CA HIS A 44 9.52 3.81 16.84
C HIS A 44 9.19 5.31 16.75
N THR A 45 7.92 5.69 16.93
CA THR A 45 7.53 7.10 17.02
C THR A 45 8.16 7.76 18.26
N ALA A 46 8.45 9.05 18.16
CA ALA A 46 8.85 9.80 19.33
C ALA A 46 7.64 9.95 20.28
N PRO A 47 7.82 9.83 21.61
CA PRO A 47 6.72 9.79 22.57
C PRO A 47 5.86 11.06 22.59
N HIS A 48 6.33 12.15 22.00
CA HIS A 48 5.65 13.44 21.90
C HIS A 48 5.05 13.72 20.52
N LEU A 49 5.20 12.79 19.56
CA LEU A 49 4.78 12.96 18.18
C LEU A 49 3.44 12.25 17.95
N TYR A 50 2.39 13.05 17.74
CA TYR A 50 1.02 12.57 17.56
C TYR A 50 0.47 13.07 16.23
N PRO A 51 0.86 12.46 15.10
CA PRO A 51 0.43 12.92 13.79
C PRO A 51 -1.07 12.64 13.59
N MET A 52 -1.74 13.56 12.91
CA MET A 52 -3.08 13.35 12.37
C MET A 52 -2.97 12.66 11.03
N ILE A 53 -3.79 11.64 10.80
CA ILE A 53 -3.78 10.83 9.60
C ILE A 53 -4.93 11.25 8.69
N PHE A 54 -4.62 11.43 7.41
CA PHE A 54 -5.57 11.68 6.35
C PHE A 54 -5.34 10.67 5.25
N VAL A 55 -6.40 10.00 4.79
CA VAL A 55 -6.35 9.11 3.62
C VAL A 55 -7.12 9.80 2.51
N LYS A 56 -6.50 9.90 1.34
CA LYS A 56 -7.08 10.52 0.16
C LYS A 56 -6.99 9.59 -1.04
N ASP A 57 -7.99 9.67 -1.90
CA ASP A 57 -7.96 9.07 -3.22
C ASP A 57 -7.05 9.88 -4.18
N HIS A 58 -6.35 9.21 -5.10
CA HIS A 58 -5.47 9.87 -6.07
C HIS A 58 -6.21 10.75 -7.06
N TYR A 59 -7.28 10.22 -7.67
CA TYR A 59 -7.94 10.88 -8.81
C TYR A 59 -8.71 12.13 -8.43
N SER A 60 -9.36 12.07 -7.28
CA SER A 60 -10.27 13.14 -6.84
C SER A 60 -9.67 14.05 -5.77
N GLU A 61 -8.46 13.74 -5.28
CA GLU A 61 -7.90 14.23 -4.01
C GLU A 61 -8.90 14.18 -2.83
N ARG A 62 -9.96 13.39 -2.98
CA ARG A 62 -11.09 13.36 -2.07
C ARG A 62 -10.61 12.75 -0.77
N LEU A 63 -10.96 13.41 0.33
CA LEU A 63 -10.71 12.90 1.66
C LEU A 63 -11.59 11.68 1.90
N LEU A 64 -10.96 10.50 1.96
CA LEU A 64 -11.62 9.24 2.31
C LEU A 64 -11.72 9.09 3.83
N PHE A 65 -10.69 9.57 4.54
CA PHE A 65 -10.61 9.47 5.99
C PHE A 65 -9.77 10.58 6.60
N SER A 66 -10.16 11.04 7.79
CA SER A 66 -9.39 11.99 8.58
C SER A 66 -9.52 11.69 10.05
N SER A 67 -8.40 11.55 10.75
CA SER A 67 -8.39 11.38 12.20
C SER A 67 -8.93 12.61 12.95
N LYS A 68 -8.94 13.80 12.33
CA LYS A 68 -9.56 15.01 12.93
C LYS A 68 -11.08 14.93 12.98
N MET A 69 -11.72 14.36 11.95
CA MET A 69 -13.19 14.23 11.89
C MET A 69 -13.73 13.26 12.94
N LEU A 70 -12.85 12.42 13.49
CA LEU A 70 -13.18 11.43 14.51
C LEU A 70 -13.02 11.95 15.94
N SER A 71 -12.59 13.20 16.12
CA SER A 71 -12.31 13.77 17.45
C SER A 71 -13.54 14.16 18.28
N LYS A 72 -14.76 13.98 17.77
CA LYS A 72 -15.98 14.38 18.50
C LYS A 72 -17.05 13.31 18.73
N ASP A 73 -17.22 12.29 17.88
CA ASP A 73 -18.41 11.42 18.02
C ASP A 73 -18.34 10.01 17.43
N THR A 74 -17.15 9.48 17.12
CA THR A 74 -17.06 8.16 16.47
C THR A 74 -15.97 7.34 17.12
N GLY A 75 -16.26 6.07 17.42
CA GLY A 75 -15.45 5.13 18.21
C GLY A 75 -14.07 4.74 17.63
N SER A 76 -13.41 5.64 16.91
CA SER A 76 -12.00 5.55 16.53
C SER A 76 -11.15 5.71 17.76
N LYS A 77 -10.70 4.58 18.29
CA LYS A 77 -9.80 4.57 19.43
C LYS A 77 -8.39 4.80 18.90
N TRP A 78 -7.89 6.02 19.04
CA TRP A 78 -6.45 6.21 19.09
C TRP A 78 -5.96 5.39 20.28
N LYS A 79 -5.12 4.39 20.00
CA LYS A 79 -4.55 3.55 21.03
C LYS A 79 -3.04 3.73 20.98
N GLN A 80 -2.51 4.43 21.97
CA GLN A 80 -1.10 4.30 22.27
C GLN A 80 -0.88 2.88 22.78
N LEU A 81 -0.11 2.10 22.02
CA LEU A 81 0.23 0.74 22.40
C LEU A 81 1.37 0.76 23.42
N ASP A 82 2.36 1.62 23.19
CA ASP A 82 3.49 1.86 24.10
C ASP A 82 4.10 3.27 23.88
N ALA A 83 5.21 3.59 24.54
CA ALA A 83 5.88 4.89 24.42
C ALA A 83 6.38 5.23 23.00
N HIS A 84 6.54 4.22 22.15
CA HIS A 84 7.13 4.29 20.81
C HIS A 84 6.22 3.74 19.71
N CYS A 85 5.05 3.21 20.04
CA CYS A 85 4.10 2.63 19.11
C CYS A 85 2.73 3.28 19.28
N ALA A 86 2.21 3.81 18.17
CA ALA A 86 0.86 4.35 18.09
C ALA A 86 0.08 3.59 17.03
N GLU A 87 -1.16 3.21 17.34
CA GLU A 87 -2.06 2.59 16.38
C GLU A 87 -3.32 3.45 16.19
N PHE A 88 -3.64 3.68 14.92
CA PHE A 88 -4.85 4.34 14.46
C PHE A 88 -5.77 3.30 13.87
N VAL A 89 -6.69 2.80 14.70
CA VAL A 89 -7.73 1.88 14.24
C VAL A 89 -8.89 2.70 13.67
N MET A 90 -9.25 2.39 12.43
CA MET A 90 -10.40 3.00 11.78
C MET A 90 -11.68 2.33 12.33
N PRO A 91 -12.73 3.11 12.64
CA PRO A 91 -13.95 2.57 13.23
C PRO A 91 -14.73 1.75 12.20
N VAL A 92 -14.63 2.17 10.93
CA VAL A 92 -15.11 1.49 9.75
C VAL A 92 -13.91 1.38 8.80
N PRO A 93 -13.60 0.19 8.25
CA PRO A 93 -12.53 0.05 7.28
C PRO A 93 -12.74 0.98 6.08
N VAL A 94 -11.69 1.69 5.69
CA VAL A 94 -11.74 2.69 4.62
C VAL A 94 -11.43 2.00 3.30
N ARG A 95 -12.41 2.02 2.39
CA ARG A 95 -12.25 1.50 1.04
C ARG A 95 -11.22 2.33 0.28
N VAL A 96 -10.17 1.67 -0.22
CA VAL A 96 -9.14 2.25 -1.09
C VAL A 96 -9.03 1.39 -2.34
N GLU A 97 -8.86 2.04 -3.48
CA GLU A 97 -8.78 1.42 -4.80
C GLU A 97 -7.72 2.14 -5.62
N GLU A 98 -6.96 1.39 -6.42
CA GLU A 98 -5.84 1.91 -7.22
C GLU A 98 -4.85 2.73 -6.38
N ASP A 99 -4.60 3.99 -6.75
CA ASP A 99 -3.66 4.89 -6.10
C ASP A 99 -4.34 5.66 -4.96
N PHE A 100 -3.73 5.64 -3.78
CA PHE A 100 -4.19 6.43 -2.64
C PHE A 100 -3.00 7.04 -1.89
N LYS A 101 -3.29 8.15 -1.22
CA LYS A 101 -2.33 8.91 -0.42
C LYS A 101 -2.66 8.78 1.05
N VAL A 102 -1.65 8.43 1.85
CA VAL A 102 -1.72 8.55 3.31
C VAL A 102 -0.85 9.72 3.73
N LEU A 103 -1.49 10.78 4.23
CA LEU A 103 -0.86 12.00 4.72
C LEU A 103 -0.88 12.00 6.24
N MET A 104 0.29 12.27 6.83
CA MET A 104 0.49 12.41 8.26
C MET A 104 0.92 13.84 8.57
N LYS A 105 0.13 14.55 9.37
CA LYS A 105 0.36 15.94 9.72
C LYS A 105 0.56 16.09 11.22
N ASP A 106 1.70 16.63 11.60
CA ASP A 106 2.06 16.92 12.99
C ASP A 106 2.38 18.42 13.16
N LYS A 107 2.59 18.88 14.39
CA LYS A 107 3.01 20.26 14.70
C LYS A 107 4.30 20.66 13.99
N ALA A 108 5.23 19.72 13.81
CA ALA A 108 6.47 19.99 13.08
C ALA A 108 6.24 20.21 11.57
N GLY A 109 5.05 19.90 11.02
CA GLY A 109 4.71 19.90 9.58
C GLY A 109 4.15 18.55 9.08
N GLU A 110 4.27 18.25 7.79
CA GLU A 110 3.62 17.09 7.15
C GLU A 110 4.57 16.16 6.38
N TYR A 111 4.21 14.89 6.31
CA TYR A 111 4.85 13.84 5.50
C TYR A 111 3.77 12.91 4.96
N TYR A 112 4.04 12.25 3.85
CA TYR A 112 3.05 11.38 3.22
C TYR A 112 3.70 10.23 2.48
N LEU A 113 2.86 9.31 2.03
CA LEU A 113 3.22 8.22 1.13
C LEU A 113 2.10 8.03 0.11
N TRP A 114 2.49 7.56 -1.07
CA TRP A 114 1.60 7.10 -2.11
C TRP A 114 1.75 5.59 -2.24
N LEU A 115 0.62 4.90 -2.30
CA LEU A 115 0.59 3.46 -2.55
C LEU A 115 -0.44 3.15 -3.60
N ASN A 116 -0.14 2.13 -4.39
CA ASN A 116 -1.09 1.55 -5.32
C ASN A 116 -1.51 0.16 -4.82
N THR A 117 -2.81 -0.04 -4.67
CA THR A 117 -3.41 -1.31 -4.23
C THR A 117 -3.04 -2.50 -5.11
N ARG A 118 -2.70 -2.28 -6.39
CA ARG A 118 -2.26 -3.32 -7.33
C ARG A 118 -0.96 -4.01 -6.91
N PHE A 119 -0.08 -3.30 -6.19
CA PHE A 119 1.21 -3.84 -5.73
C PHE A 119 1.19 -4.33 -4.28
N ILE A 120 0.01 -4.34 -3.64
CA ILE A 120 -0.13 -4.80 -2.25
C ILE A 120 -0.41 -6.31 -2.24
N GLU A 121 0.67 -7.07 -2.11
CA GLU A 121 0.65 -8.53 -2.00
C GLU A 121 0.41 -8.97 -0.54
N GLY A 122 -0.81 -8.71 -0.02
CA GLY A 122 -1.20 -9.19 1.31
C GLY A 122 -2.25 -8.33 2.01
N GLN A 123 -2.27 -8.48 3.34
CA GLN A 123 -3.10 -7.69 4.27
C GLN A 123 -2.27 -6.64 5.03
N GLN A 124 -0.94 -6.60 4.84
CA GLN A 124 -0.05 -5.73 5.59
C GLN A 124 1.00 -5.12 4.65
N VAL A 125 1.27 -3.83 4.83
CA VAL A 125 2.37 -3.12 4.17
C VAL A 125 3.15 -2.38 5.24
N VAL A 126 4.47 -2.55 5.27
CA VAL A 126 5.35 -1.83 6.19
C VAL A 126 6.28 -0.96 5.36
N LEU A 127 6.35 0.32 5.71
CA LEU A 127 7.19 1.31 5.05
C LEU A 127 8.13 1.95 6.06
N GLU A 128 9.37 2.14 5.66
CA GLU A 128 10.38 2.82 6.45
C GLU A 128 10.32 4.34 6.26
N ALA A 129 10.86 5.09 7.23
CA ALA A 129 10.99 6.55 7.19
C ALA A 129 11.59 7.10 5.87
N ARG A 130 12.50 6.35 5.24
CA ARG A 130 13.15 6.73 3.98
C ARG A 130 12.22 6.68 2.76
N GLU A 131 11.15 5.89 2.84
CA GLU A 131 10.15 5.72 1.78
C GLU A 131 9.03 6.76 1.90
N LEU A 132 9.00 7.49 3.03
CA LEU A 132 8.05 8.58 3.25
C LEU A 132 8.52 9.86 2.57
N ASP A 133 7.65 10.39 1.71
CA ASP A 133 7.86 11.68 1.09
C ASP A 133 7.84 12.79 2.13
N ARG A 134 8.73 13.76 1.92
CA ARG A 134 9.00 14.90 2.81
C ARG A 134 9.55 14.56 4.19
N TYR A 135 9.61 13.29 4.58
CA TYR A 135 10.20 12.89 5.86
C TYR A 135 11.71 13.19 5.92
N LYS A 136 12.42 12.94 4.82
CA LYS A 136 13.85 13.23 4.66
C LYS A 136 14.26 14.70 4.85
N TYR A 137 13.33 15.63 4.69
CA TYR A 137 13.61 17.07 4.88
C TYR A 137 13.42 17.52 6.34
N ARG A 138 13.08 16.60 7.25
CA ARG A 138 12.73 16.88 8.64
C ARG A 138 13.89 16.72 9.61
N HIS A 139 15.07 17.20 9.22
CA HIS A 139 16.29 17.08 10.02
C HIS A 139 16.25 17.79 11.39
N LYS A 140 15.29 18.69 11.63
CA LYS A 140 15.23 19.55 12.83
C LYS A 140 14.16 19.17 13.84
N SER A 141 13.41 18.08 13.61
CA SER A 141 12.12 17.85 14.30
C SER A 141 12.15 16.83 15.45
N GLY A 142 13.32 16.33 15.88
CA GLY A 142 13.39 15.25 16.88
C GLY A 142 12.73 13.95 16.41
N LEU A 143 12.61 13.77 15.09
CA LEU A 143 12.02 12.60 14.47
C LEU A 143 12.98 11.42 14.51
N ASN A 144 12.41 10.23 14.67
CA ASN A 144 13.16 8.99 14.65
C ASN A 144 13.30 8.49 13.20
N TRP A 145 14.53 8.45 12.70
CA TRP A 145 14.81 7.92 11.35
C TRP A 145 14.51 6.42 11.20
N ASN A 146 14.28 5.72 12.31
CA ASN A 146 13.82 4.34 12.33
C ASN A 146 12.28 4.23 12.40
N LEU A 147 11.53 5.31 12.14
CA LEU A 147 10.08 5.26 12.05
C LEU A 147 9.65 4.21 11.02
N LEU A 148 8.75 3.31 11.43
CA LEU A 148 8.07 2.40 10.53
C LEU A 148 6.58 2.73 10.50
N VAL A 149 6.00 2.73 9.30
CA VAL A 149 4.57 2.92 9.06
C VAL A 149 4.01 1.61 8.54
N GLU A 150 3.19 0.98 9.35
CA GLU A 150 2.49 -0.25 9.03
C GLU A 150 1.03 0.06 8.68
N LEU A 151 0.59 -0.37 7.51
CA LEU A 151 -0.78 -0.26 7.03
C LEU A 151 -1.40 -1.66 7.01
N ASN A 152 -2.49 -1.83 7.75
CA ASN A 152 -3.20 -3.09 7.85
C ASN A 152 -4.52 -3.01 7.08
N PHE A 153 -4.70 -3.91 6.14
CA PHE A 153 -5.86 -4.03 5.26
C PHE A 153 -6.69 -5.25 5.65
N ALA A 154 -8.00 -5.11 5.67
CA ALA A 154 -8.94 -6.23 5.66
C ALA A 154 -9.14 -6.72 4.23
N THR A 155 -9.35 -8.03 4.08
CA THR A 155 -9.87 -8.60 2.84
C THR A 155 -11.32 -8.16 2.64
N ALA A 156 -11.65 -7.82 1.40
CA ALA A 156 -13.01 -7.59 0.93
C ALA A 156 -13.90 -8.84 1.16
#